data_AF-A4N6C2-F1
#
_entry.id   AF-A4N6C2-F1
#
_cell.length_a   1.000
_cell.length_b   1.000
_cell.length_c   1.000
_cell.angle_alpha   90.00
_cell.angle_beta   90.00
_cell.angle_gamma   90.00
#
_symmetry.space_group_name_H-M   'P 1'
#
loop_
_entity.id
_entity.type
_entity.pdbx_description
1 polymer ?
#
loop_
_entity_poly.entity_id
_entity_poly.type
_entity_poly.pdbx_seq_one_letter_code
_entity_poly.pdbx_strand_id
1 'polypeptide(L)'
;MLLEQFGITGQLAKDFIAHRKAKKGIINQTQLNRLQKQADKAGISICEAVEICIERNWQGFNASWDWRDEKLRTSQAQKMSFEEKNALPWNRPEDWENVL
;
A
#
# COMPACT_ATOMS: atom_id res chain seq x y z
N MET A 1 15.93 21.19 -8.46
CA MET A 1 16.68 20.05 -7.87
C MET A 1 16.17 18.73 -8.44
N LEU A 2 16.98 17.67 -8.47
CA LEU A 2 16.62 16.38 -9.09
C LEU A 2 15.32 15.77 -8.52
N LEU A 3 15.06 15.96 -7.22
CA LEU A 3 13.86 15.48 -6.52
C LEU A 3 12.57 16.18 -6.98
N GLU A 4 12.65 17.47 -7.30
CA GLU A 4 11.50 18.27 -7.71
C GLU A 4 10.96 17.85 -9.08
N GLN A 5 11.83 17.32 -9.97
CA GLN A 5 11.41 16.77 -11.26
C GLN A 5 10.50 15.54 -11.11
N PHE A 6 10.62 14.83 -9.99
CA PHE A 6 9.77 13.68 -9.67
C PHE A 6 8.58 14.07 -8.77
N GLY A 7 8.34 15.37 -8.55
CA GLY A 7 7.28 15.84 -7.64
C GLY A 7 7.59 15.65 -6.15
N ILE A 8 8.77 15.15 -5.80
CA ILE A 8 9.22 14.96 -4.41
C ILE A 8 9.70 16.33 -3.90
N THR A 9 8.79 17.07 -3.27
CA THR A 9 9.03 18.46 -2.82
C THR A 9 8.67 18.65 -1.34
N GLY A 10 9.06 19.79 -0.77
CA GLY A 10 8.67 20.17 0.59
C GLY A 10 9.22 19.25 1.69
N GLN A 11 8.33 18.79 2.58
CA GLN A 11 8.69 17.90 3.69
C GLN A 11 9.08 16.51 3.21
N LEU A 12 8.42 15.96 2.19
CA LEU A 12 8.71 14.63 1.65
C LEU A 12 10.16 14.53 1.13
N ALA A 13 10.67 15.59 0.49
CA ALA A 13 12.06 15.65 0.05
C ALA A 13 13.05 15.64 1.24
N LYS A 14 12.74 16.37 2.32
CA LYS A 14 13.57 16.40 3.53
C LYS A 14 13.60 15.03 4.21
N ASP A 15 12.45 14.39 4.32
CA ASP A 15 12.31 13.08 4.92
C ASP A 15 13.06 12.00 4.12
N PHE A 16 12.92 12.03 2.78
CA PHE A 16 13.67 11.13 1.91
C PHE A 16 15.19 11.32 2.03
N ILE A 17 15.66 12.56 2.14
CA ILE A 17 17.08 12.86 2.38
C ILE A 17 17.54 12.33 3.74
N ALA A 18 16.74 12.51 4.80
CA ALA A 18 17.03 12.01 6.13
C ALA A 18 17.10 10.47 6.16
N HIS A 19 16.10 9.82 5.57
CA HIS A 19 16.05 8.37 5.41
C HIS A 19 17.27 7.84 4.64
N ARG A 20 17.66 8.50 3.54
CA ARG A 20 18.84 8.14 2.75
C ARG A 20 20.14 8.36 3.51
N LYS A 21 20.25 9.44 4.29
CA LYS A 21 21.40 9.66 5.18
C LYS A 21 21.54 8.56 6.22
N ALA A 22 20.43 8.13 6.84
CA ALA A 22 20.43 7.04 7.81
C ALA A 22 20.92 5.71 7.19
N LYS A 23 20.53 5.42 5.94
CA LYS A 23 20.92 4.20 5.20
C LYS A 23 22.25 4.32 4.45
N LYS A 24 22.94 5.47 4.49
CA LYS A 24 24.12 5.79 3.65
C LYS A 24 23.88 5.55 2.16
N GLY A 25 22.64 5.76 1.70
CA GLY A 25 22.23 5.54 0.33
C GLY A 25 22.47 6.77 -0.55
N ILE A 26 23.02 6.56 -1.74
CA ILE A 26 23.27 7.65 -2.70
C ILE A 26 21.96 8.03 -3.42
N ILE A 27 21.60 9.32 -3.42
CA ILE A 27 20.44 9.85 -4.16
C ILE A 27 20.90 10.20 -5.58
N ASN A 28 20.74 9.26 -6.50
CA ASN A 28 21.14 9.41 -7.90
C ASN A 28 19.91 9.35 -8.83
N GLN A 29 20.04 9.95 -10.01
CA GLN A 29 19.00 9.92 -11.05
C GLN A 29 18.61 8.49 -11.43
N THR A 30 19.57 7.56 -11.48
CA THR A 30 19.29 6.14 -11.74
C THR A 30 18.39 5.51 -10.68
N GLN A 31 18.57 5.86 -9.40
CA GLN A 31 17.72 5.32 -8.34
C GLN A 31 16.31 5.90 -8.36
N LEU A 32 16.17 7.20 -8.61
CA LEU A 32 14.86 7.82 -8.76
C LEU A 32 14.13 7.29 -10.00
N ASN A 33 14.82 7.14 -11.12
CA ASN A 33 14.25 6.54 -12.33
C ASN A 33 13.83 5.09 -12.12
N ARG A 34 14.62 4.30 -11.38
CA ARG A 34 14.23 2.94 -10.98
C ARG A 34 12.99 2.97 -10.10
N LEU A 35 12.92 3.87 -9.12
CA LEU A 35 11.76 4.04 -8.24
C LEU A 35 10.51 4.40 -9.06
N GLN A 36 10.63 5.35 -9.99
CA GLN A 36 9.56 5.76 -10.89
C GLN A 36 9.04 4.58 -11.72
N LYS A 37 9.93 3.79 -12.33
CA LYS A 37 9.54 2.59 -13.11
C LYS A 37 8.81 1.55 -12.26
N GLN A 38 9.16 1.42 -10.98
CA GLN A 38 8.51 0.49 -10.08
C GLN A 38 7.17 1.04 -9.59
N ALA A 39 7.07 2.34 -9.31
CA ALA A 39 5.81 3.01 -8.99
C ALA A 39 4.81 2.90 -10.17
N ASP A 40 5.29 3.14 -11.40
CA ASP A 40 4.53 2.97 -12.63
C ASP A 40 4.00 1.54 -12.80
N LYS A 41 4.86 0.53 -12.61
CA LYS A 41 4.46 -0.89 -12.59
C LYS A 41 3.43 -1.23 -11.50
N ALA A 42 3.51 -0.57 -10.36
CA ALA A 42 2.59 -0.72 -9.24
C ALA A 42 1.26 0.06 -9.42
N GLY A 43 1.18 0.90 -10.46
CA GLY A 43 0.06 1.81 -10.70
C GLY A 43 -0.08 2.89 -9.62
N ILE A 44 1.03 3.29 -8.99
CA ILE A 44 1.05 4.35 -7.97
C ILE A 44 1.99 5.49 -8.37
N SER A 45 1.83 6.63 -7.70
CA SER A 45 2.72 7.77 -7.88
C SER A 45 4.06 7.54 -7.18
N ILE A 46 5.14 8.15 -7.70
CA ILE A 46 6.47 8.04 -7.08
C ILE A 46 6.49 8.64 -5.67
N CYS A 47 5.67 9.66 -5.38
CA CYS A 47 5.50 10.21 -4.04
C CYS A 47 5.02 9.13 -3.06
N GLU A 48 3.95 8.40 -3.39
CA GLU A 48 3.46 7.29 -2.55
C GLU A 48 4.51 6.19 -2.39
N ALA A 49 5.24 5.84 -3.46
CA ALA A 49 6.32 4.87 -3.36
C ALA A 49 7.42 5.32 -2.39
N VAL A 50 7.72 6.63 -2.35
CA VAL A 50 8.68 7.23 -1.41
C VAL A 50 8.14 7.22 0.01
N GLU A 51 6.87 7.55 0.22
CA GLU A 51 6.21 7.51 1.53
C GLU A 51 6.26 6.11 2.12
N ILE A 52 5.86 5.09 1.35
CA ILE A 52 5.93 3.68 1.75
C ILE A 52 7.37 3.29 2.09
N CYS A 53 8.34 3.75 1.30
CA CYS A 53 9.75 3.51 1.57
C CYS A 53 10.20 4.11 2.90
N ILE A 54 9.73 5.30 3.26
CA ILE A 54 10.06 5.96 4.52
C ILE A 54 9.38 5.23 5.68
N GLU A 55 8.07 4.99 5.60
CA GLU A 55 7.27 4.34 6.63
C GLU A 55 7.79 2.93 6.97
N ARG A 56 8.10 2.13 5.94
CA ARG A 56 8.65 0.78 6.12
C ARG A 56 10.17 0.73 6.22
N ASN A 57 10.84 1.89 6.22
CA ASN A 57 12.29 2.01 6.29
C ASN A 57 13.05 1.22 5.19
N TRP A 58 12.47 1.18 3.98
CA TRP A 58 12.99 0.46 2.82
C TRP A 58 13.91 1.33 1.96
N GLN A 59 15.08 0.79 1.59
CA GLN A 59 16.06 1.49 0.76
C GLN A 59 15.66 1.62 -0.73
N GLY A 60 14.76 0.75 -1.19
CA GLY A 60 14.25 0.73 -2.56
C GLY A 60 12.80 0.30 -2.57
N PHE A 61 12.16 0.42 -3.72
CA PHE A 61 10.78 0.01 -3.95
C PHE A 61 10.73 -0.95 -5.13
N ASN A 62 9.88 -1.96 -5.04
CA ASN A 62 9.60 -2.89 -6.13
C ASN A 62 8.10 -3.18 -6.17
N ALA A 63 7.49 -3.11 -7.35
CA ALA A 63 6.06 -3.35 -7.53
C ALA A 63 5.63 -4.77 -7.14
N SER A 64 6.57 -5.73 -7.23
CA SER A 64 6.36 -7.13 -6.88
C SER A 64 6.40 -7.42 -5.38
N TRP A 65 6.75 -6.45 -4.54
CA TRP A 65 6.76 -6.63 -3.08
C TRP A 65 5.35 -6.50 -2.49
N ASP A 66 5.17 -7.00 -1.27
CA ASP A 66 3.93 -6.84 -0.49
C ASP A 66 3.89 -5.42 0.12
N TRP A 67 3.79 -4.42 -0.75
CA TRP A 67 3.81 -3.01 -0.37
C TRP A 67 2.40 -2.45 -0.17
N ARG A 68 1.38 -3.04 -0.80
CA ARG A 68 -0.01 -2.80 -0.43
C ARG A 68 -0.32 -3.66 0.78
N ASP A 69 -0.67 -3.04 1.90
CA ASP A 69 -1.31 -3.72 3.03
C ASP A 69 -2.75 -4.12 2.62
N GLU A 70 -2.87 -4.89 1.52
CA GLU A 70 -4.15 -5.30 0.93
C GLU A 70 -4.98 -6.13 1.92
N LYS A 71 -4.34 -6.70 2.95
CA LYS A 71 -5.02 -7.31 4.10
C LYS A 71 -5.91 -6.34 4.89
N LEU A 72 -5.66 -5.03 4.89
CA LEU A 72 -6.50 -4.05 5.56
C LEU A 72 -7.64 -3.52 4.66
N ARG A 73 -7.43 -3.44 3.34
CA ARG A 73 -8.48 -2.94 2.41
C ARG A 73 -9.47 -4.01 1.94
N THR A 74 -9.05 -5.25 1.74
CA THR A 74 -9.97 -6.32 1.30
C THR A 74 -10.74 -6.95 2.47
N SER A 75 -10.22 -6.90 3.70
CA SER A 75 -10.91 -7.43 4.89
C SER A 75 -12.13 -6.60 5.31
N GLN A 76 -12.25 -5.34 4.85
CA GLN A 76 -13.36 -4.47 5.19
C GLN A 76 -14.50 -4.49 4.15
N ALA A 77 -14.26 -5.07 2.97
CA ALA A 77 -15.23 -5.02 1.87
C ALA A 77 -16.27 -6.15 1.85
N GLN A 78 -16.16 -7.20 2.68
CA GLN A 78 -17.15 -8.29 2.62
C GLN A 78 -17.24 -9.17 3.87
N LYS A 79 -17.34 -8.56 5.06
CA LYS A 79 -18.02 -9.23 6.17
C LYS A 79 -19.48 -8.82 6.12
N MET A 80 -20.32 -9.67 5.50
CA MET A 80 -21.79 -9.56 5.63
C MET A 80 -22.14 -9.36 7.11
N SER A 81 -23.01 -8.38 7.39
CA SER A 81 -23.51 -8.14 8.74
C SER A 81 -24.16 -9.42 9.30
N PHE A 82 -24.25 -9.53 10.63
CA PHE A 82 -24.98 -10.63 11.28
C PHE A 82 -26.42 -10.75 10.74
N GLU A 83 -27.04 -9.62 10.44
CA GLU A 83 -28.39 -9.52 9.84
C GLU A 83 -28.44 -10.12 8.42
N GLU A 84 -27.45 -9.80 7.57
CA GLU A 84 -27.35 -10.34 6.21
C GLU A 84 -27.09 -11.84 6.20
N LYS A 85 -26.29 -12.33 7.14
CA LYS A 85 -26.05 -13.78 7.30
C LYS A 85 -27.30 -14.52 7.72
N ASN A 86 -28.13 -13.92 8.58
CA ASN A 86 -29.39 -14.52 9.03
C ASN A 86 -30.49 -14.46 7.96
N ALA A 87 -30.38 -13.54 7.00
CA ALA A 87 -31.31 -13.43 5.87
C ALA A 87 -31.00 -14.37 4.69
N LEU A 88 -29.91 -15.15 4.76
CA LEU A 88 -29.58 -16.14 3.74
C LEU A 88 -30.66 -17.24 3.71
N PRO A 89 -31.05 -17.73 2.51
CA PRO A 89 -32.15 -18.68 2.36
C PRO A 89 -31.96 -19.99 3.14
N TRP A 90 -30.70 -20.36 3.42
CA TRP A 90 -30.30 -21.55 4.17
C TRP A 90 -30.19 -21.33 5.68
N ASN A 91 -30.46 -20.12 6.17
CA ASN A 91 -30.38 -19.72 7.57
C ASN A 91 -31.74 -19.27 8.14
N ARG A 92 -32.84 -19.67 7.49
CA ARG A 92 -34.19 -19.42 7.97
C ARG A 92 -34.47 -20.30 9.19
N PRO A 93 -35.06 -19.75 10.27
CA PRO A 93 -35.40 -20.53 11.46
C PRO A 93 -36.34 -21.71 11.16
N GLU A 94 -37.15 -21.59 10.10
CA GLU A 94 -38.10 -22.62 9.63
C GLU A 94 -37.40 -23.88 9.07
N ASP A 95 -36.18 -23.76 8.52
CA ASP A 95 -35.40 -24.91 8.04
C ASP A 95 -34.83 -25.76 9.19
N TRP A 96 -34.74 -25.20 10.40
CA TRP A 96 -34.29 -25.91 11.61
C TRP A 96 -35.42 -26.63 12.35
N GLU A 97 -36.68 -26.37 12.00
CA GLU A 97 -37.85 -27.00 12.65
C GLU A 97 -38.01 -28.49 12.30
N ASN A 98 -37.34 -28.99 11.27
CA ASN A 98 -37.41 -30.40 10.84
C ASN A 98 -36.13 -31.22 11.16
N VAL A 99 -35.19 -30.66 11.93
CA VAL A 99 -33.90 -31.30 12.27
C VAL A 99 -33.92 -31.91 13.69
N LEU A 100 -35.11 -32.00 14.32
CA LEU A 100 -35.30 -32.54 15.68
C LEU A 100 -36.06 -33.88 15.66
#